data_AF-A0A7W1P4Y6-F1
#
_entry.id   AF-A0A7W1P4Y6-F1
#
_cell.length_a   1.000
_cell.length_b   1.000
_cell.length_c   1.000
_cell.angle_alpha   90.00
_cell.angle_beta   90.00
_cell.angle_gamma   90.00
#
_symmetry.space_group_name_H-M   'P 1'
#
loop_
_entity.id
_entity.type
_entity.pdbx_description
1 polymer ?
#
loop_
_entity_poly.entity_id
_entity_poly.type
_entity_poly.pdbx_seq_one_letter_code
_entity_poly.pdbx_strand_id
1 'polypeptide(L)'
;MASRVRNERKFGHWEELPNGGRRYFRDFVGRAGGRACYIKEADAAETTTRFAQEIYNRDGDLVPVHEKFPGCGCSGSRGRSWARPASG
;
A
#
# COMPACT_ATOMS: atom_id res chain seq x y z
N MET A 1 -0.32 -2.54 17.51
CA MET A 1 -0.06 -3.58 16.48
C MET A 1 -1.38 -4.14 16.00
N ALA A 2 -1.56 -4.33 14.69
CA ALA A 2 -2.74 -5.03 14.16
C ALA A 2 -2.46 -6.54 14.20
N SER A 3 -3.36 -7.35 14.79
CA SER A 3 -3.21 -8.80 14.83
C SER A 3 -3.47 -9.44 13.46
N ARG A 4 -2.83 -10.58 13.19
CA ARG A 4 -3.00 -11.38 11.97
C ARG A 4 -4.46 -11.55 11.56
N VAL A 5 -5.30 -12.02 12.49
CA VAL A 5 -6.75 -12.23 12.28
C VAL A 5 -7.47 -10.96 11.82
N ARG A 6 -7.04 -9.78 12.31
CA ARG A 6 -7.64 -8.50 11.90
C ARG A 6 -7.21 -8.10 10.49
N ASN A 7 -5.98 -8.39 10.09
CA ASN A 7 -5.51 -8.14 8.72
C ASN A 7 -6.21 -9.09 7.74
N GLU A 8 -6.29 -10.39 8.05
CA GLU A 8 -6.98 -11.37 7.21
C GLU A 8 -8.42 -10.96 6.92
N ARG A 9 -9.19 -10.59 7.96
CA ARG A 9 -10.57 -10.10 7.80
C ARG A 9 -10.67 -8.81 7.00
N LYS A 10 -9.68 -7.92 7.10
CA LYS A 10 -9.73 -6.58 6.49
C LYS A 10 -9.30 -6.57 5.02
N PHE A 11 -8.34 -7.42 4.66
CA PHE A 11 -7.77 -7.49 3.33
C PHE A 11 -8.46 -8.58 2.49
N GLY A 12 -8.95 -9.66 3.10
CA GLY A 12 -9.69 -10.73 2.42
C GLY A 12 -8.79 -11.64 1.57
N HIS A 13 -7.79 -11.07 0.90
CA HIS A 13 -6.78 -11.76 0.13
C HIS A 13 -5.40 -11.59 0.78
N TRP A 14 -4.70 -12.70 0.95
CA TRP A 14 -3.33 -12.72 1.45
C TRP A 14 -2.63 -14.00 0.99
N GLU A 15 -1.31 -13.94 0.93
CA GLU A 15 -0.43 -15.06 0.65
C GLU A 15 0.65 -15.16 1.73
N GLU A 16 1.12 -16.38 1.98
CA GLU A 16 2.25 -16.63 2.87
C GLU A 16 3.55 -16.54 2.07
N LEU A 17 4.49 -15.74 2.57
CA LEU A 17 5.78 -15.54 1.92
C LEU A 17 6.77 -16.61 2.37
N PRO A 18 7.76 -16.99 1.54
CA PRO A 18 8.75 -18.02 1.88
C PRO A 18 9.64 -17.68 3.08
N ASN A 19 9.66 -16.41 3.50
CA ASN A 19 10.34 -15.96 4.72
C ASN A 19 9.50 -16.12 6.01
N GLY A 20 8.35 -16.80 5.93
CA GLY A 20 7.39 -16.94 7.04
C GLY A 20 6.54 -15.68 7.29
N GLY A 21 6.71 -14.66 6.47
CA GLY A 21 5.89 -13.46 6.46
C GLY A 21 4.59 -13.64 5.69
N ARG A 22 3.83 -12.55 5.56
CA ARG A 22 2.55 -12.51 4.85
C ARG A 22 2.42 -11.27 4.00
N ARG A 23 1.93 -11.46 2.79
CA ARG A 23 1.57 -10.36 1.90
C ARG A 23 0.05 -10.30 1.80
N TYR A 24 -0.51 -9.18 2.22
CA TYR A 24 -1.94 -8.88 2.15
C TYR A 24 -2.22 -8.01 0.93
N PHE A 25 -3.25 -8.35 0.17
CA PHE A 25 -3.69 -7.62 -1.01
C PHE A 25 -5.08 -7.04 -0.76
N ARG A 26 -5.29 -5.82 -1.24
CA ARG A 26 -6.63 -5.22 -1.25
C ARG A 26 -6.81 -4.33 -2.46
N ASP A 27 -7.63 -4.81 -3.38
CA ASP A 27 -8.04 -4.07 -4.56
C ASP A 27 -9.13 -3.05 -4.24
N PHE A 28 -9.03 -1.90 -4.87
CA PHE A 28 -10.01 -0.83 -4.86
C PHE A 28 -10.25 -0.40 -6.30
N VAL A 29 -11.51 -0.39 -6.71
CA VAL A 29 -11.92 0.20 -7.97
C VAL A 29 -12.27 1.66 -7.70
N GLY A 30 -11.49 2.58 -8.26
CA GLY A 30 -11.72 4.01 -8.17
C GLY A 30 -12.94 4.44 -8.98
N ARG A 31 -13.62 5.50 -8.52
CA ARG A 31 -14.84 6.06 -9.14
C ARG A 31 -14.67 6.46 -10.61
N ALA A 32 -13.44 6.71 -11.05
CA ALA A 32 -13.10 7.12 -12.42
C ALA A 32 -12.60 5.95 -13.31
N GLY A 33 -12.73 4.70 -12.88
CA GLY A 33 -12.32 3.52 -13.67
C GLY A 33 -10.85 3.12 -13.53
N GLY A 34 -10.06 3.81 -12.69
CA GLY A 34 -8.74 3.34 -12.30
C GLY A 34 -8.84 2.25 -11.23
N ARG A 35 -7.87 1.32 -11.19
CA ARG A 35 -7.77 0.28 -10.15
C ARG A 35 -6.61 0.61 -9.25
N ALA A 36 -6.77 0.51 -7.95
CA ALA A 36 -5.66 0.63 -6.99
C ALA A 36 -5.54 -0.66 -6.20
N CYS A 37 -4.35 -1.23 -6.10
CA CYS A 37 -4.06 -2.38 -5.26
C CYS A 37 -3.20 -1.91 -4.08
N TYR A 38 -3.69 -2.11 -2.86
CA TYR A 38 -2.88 -1.95 -1.67
C TYR A 38 -2.21 -3.26 -1.31
N ILE A 39 -0.89 -3.23 -1.26
CA ILE A 39 -0.06 -4.35 -0.87
C ILE A 39 0.58 -4.01 0.47
N LYS A 40 0.37 -4.90 1.44
CA LYS A 40 1.02 -4.81 2.75
C LYS A 40 1.78 -6.10 2.99
N GLU A 41 3.09 -6.01 3.21
CA GLU A 41 3.90 -7.15 3.63
C GLU A 41 4.23 -7.03 5.12
N ALA A 42 4.08 -8.14 5.82
CA ALA A 42 4.49 -8.30 7.20
C ALA A 42 5.44 -9.49 7.32
N ASP A 43 6.37 -9.44 8.26
CA ASP A 43 7.23 -10.57 8.60
C ASP A 43 6.51 -11.61 9.48
N ALA A 44 7.23 -12.67 9.87
CA ALA A 44 6.71 -13.73 10.74
C ALA A 44 6.21 -13.23 12.11
N ALA A 45 6.71 -12.07 12.57
CA ALA A 45 6.27 -11.41 13.80
C ALA A 45 5.08 -10.45 13.56
N GLU A 46 4.46 -10.46 12.37
CA GLU A 46 3.45 -9.49 11.92
C GLU A 46 3.94 -8.03 11.95
N THR A 47 5.26 -7.81 11.96
CA THR A 47 5.85 -6.49 11.80
C THR A 47 5.77 -6.11 10.34
N THR A 48 5.16 -4.96 10.04
CA THR A 48 5.05 -4.52 8.66
C THR A 48 6.42 -4.15 8.14
N THR A 49 6.89 -4.83 7.11
CA THR A 49 8.18 -4.56 6.46
C THR A 49 8.00 -3.64 5.27
N ARG A 50 6.85 -3.73 4.59
CA ARG A 50 6.58 -3.01 3.34
C ARG A 50 5.13 -2.58 3.25
N PHE A 51 4.90 -1.35 2.82
CA PHE A 51 3.62 -0.88 2.33
C PHE A 51 3.80 -0.34 0.92
N ALA A 52 3.07 -0.90 -0.04
CA ALA A 52 3.00 -0.41 -1.40
C ALA A 52 1.54 -0.14 -1.80
N GLN A 53 1.33 0.94 -2.53
CA GLN A 53 0.07 1.21 -3.21
C GLN A 53 0.37 1.28 -4.70
N GLU A 54 -0.17 0.32 -5.44
CA GLU A 54 -0.10 0.25 -6.88
C GLU A 54 -1.35 0.91 -7.46
N ILE A 55 -1.19 1.89 -8.35
CA ILE A 55 -2.31 2.51 -9.04
C ILE A 55 -2.19 2.19 -10.52
N TYR A 56 -3.22 1.52 -11.03
CA TYR A 56 -3.38 1.16 -12.42
C TYR A 56 -4.29 2.17 -13.13
N ASN A 57 -3.90 2.56 -14.34
CA ASN A 57 -4.78 3.32 -15.24
C ASN A 57 -5.93 2.44 -15.76
N ARG A 58 -6.76 3.02 -16.63
CA ARG A 58 -7.88 2.31 -17.26
C ARG A 58 -7.44 1.20 -18.21
N ASP A 59 -6.24 1.32 -18.77
CA ASP A 59 -5.65 0.36 -19.71
C ASP A 59 -4.98 -0.82 -18.99
N GLY A 60 -4.86 -0.75 -17.66
CA GLY A 60 -4.24 -1.78 -16.82
C GLY A 60 -2.75 -1.59 -16.60
N ASP A 61 -2.16 -0.49 -17.08
CA ASP A 61 -0.77 -0.14 -16.83
C ASP A 61 -0.58 0.40 -15.41
N LEU A 62 0.50 -0.01 -14.77
CA LEU A 62 0.93 0.50 -13.48
C LEU A 62 1.54 1.90 -13.65
N VAL A 63 0.92 2.94 -13.08
CA VAL A 63 1.30 4.33 -13.37
C VAL A 63 2.13 4.95 -12.23
N PRO A 64 1.64 4.97 -10.97
CA PRO A 64 2.52 5.18 -9.82
C PRO A 64 2.42 4.11 -8.72
N VAL A 65 3.59 3.71 -8.19
CA VAL A 65 3.72 2.93 -6.95
C VAL A 65 4.20 3.84 -5.82
N HIS A 66 3.38 3.98 -4.77
CA HIS A 66 3.80 4.67 -3.55
C HIS A 66 4.28 3.63 -2.54
N GLU A 67 5.58 3.54 -2.35
CA GLU A 67 6.21 2.61 -1.41
C GLU A 67 6.69 3.34 -0.14
N LYS A 68 6.34 2.79 1.03
CA LYS A 68 6.76 3.29 2.34
C LYS A 68 7.31 2.15 3.19
N PHE A 69 8.47 2.37 3.80
CA PHE A 69 9.11 1.46 4.74
C PHE A 69 9.06 2.07 6.16
N PRO A 70 8.58 1.34 7.17
CA PRO A 70 8.70 1.78 8.55
C PRO A 70 10.16 1.57 9.01
N GLY A 71 10.97 2.63 8.91
CA GLY A 71 12.38 2.58 9.29
C GLY A 71 13.25 3.64 8.61
N CYS A 72 12.80 4.19 7.48
CA CYS A 72 13.40 5.41 6.95
C CYS A 72 12.94 6.60 7.80
N GLY A 73 13.71 6.85 8.86
CA GLY A 73 13.62 8.06 9.65
C GLY A 73 13.89 9.27 8.76
N CYS A 74 12.84 9.81 8.13
CA CYS A 74 12.85 11.22 7.76
C CYS A 74 12.48 12.03 9.00
N SER A 75 13.41 12.13 9.94
CA SER A 75 13.49 13.29 10.84
C SER A 75 13.84 14.50 9.96
N GLY A 76 12.82 15.08 9.34
CA GLY A 76 12.98 16.10 8.32
C GLY A 76 11.63 16.65 7.92
N SER A 77 10.98 17.32 8.86
CA SER A 77 9.85 18.22 8.62
C SER A 77 10.20 19.27 7.56
N ARG A 78 9.92 18.96 6.30
CA ARG A 78 9.56 19.98 5.30
C ARG A 78 8.34 19.45 4.57
N GLY A 79 7.18 19.94 5.02
CA GLY A 79 5.91 19.69 4.39
C GLY A 79 5.99 20.03 2.90
N ARG A 80 5.80 19.01 2.06
CA ARG A 80 5.37 19.23 0.69
C ARG A 80 3.86 19.03 0.68
N SER A 81 3.20 20.18 0.75
CA SER A 81 1.78 20.37 0.48
C SER A 81 1.44 19.75 -0.87
N TRP A 82 0.42 18.90 -0.89
CA TRP A 82 -0.15 18.34 -2.11
C TRP A 82 -1.17 19.34 -2.70
N ALA A 83 -0.87 19.80 -3.92
CA ALA A 83 -1.80 20.24 -4.98
C ALA A 83 -2.74 21.45 -4.77
N ARG A 84 -2.60 22.44 -5.67
CA ARG A 84 -3.66 22.84 -6.63
C ARG A 84 -3.01 23.23 -7.97
N PRO A 85 -3.39 22.66 -9.13
CA PRO A 85 -3.24 23.37 -10.38
C PRO A 85 -4.38 24.39 -10.47
N ALA A 86 -4.05 25.67 -10.54
CA ALA A 86 -5.02 26.69 -10.93
C ALA A 86 -5.06 26.70 -12.46
N SER A 87 -6.20 26.27 -13.01
CA SER A 87 -6.63 26.60 -14.37
C SER A 87 -7.03 28.07 -14.39
N GLY A 88 -6.61 28.81 -15.43
CA GLY A 88 -7.02 30.20 -15.66
C GLY A 88 -5.91 31.01 -16.31
#